data_AF-A0A973EWZ5-F1
#
_entry.id   AF-A0A973EWZ5-F1
#
_cell.length_a   1.000
_cell.length_b   1.000
_cell.length_c   1.000
_cell.angle_alpha   90.00
_cell.angle_beta   90.00
_cell.angle_gamma   90.00
#
_symmetry.space_group_name_H-M   'P 1'
#
loop_
_entity.id
_entity.type
_entity.pdbx_description
1 polymer ?
#
loop_
_entity_poly.entity_id
_entity_poly.type
_entity_poly.pdbx_seq_one_letter_code
_entity_poly.pdbx_strand_id
1 'polypeptide(L)' 'MVNKKPKGMKTFYKISAQEIGTVVIRKRKIAKALRRWLRENGFEYRYNYFVTY' A
#
# COMPACT_ATOMS: atom_id res chain seq x y z
N MET A 1 -5.16 -26.47 -3.79
CA MET A 1 -6.32 -25.61 -4.06
C MET A 1 -5.85 -24.16 -4.12
N VAL A 2 -5.84 -23.53 -5.31
CA VAL A 2 -5.48 -22.11 -5.45
C VAL A 2 -6.75 -21.29 -5.21
N ASN A 3 -6.83 -20.63 -4.06
CA ASN A 3 -8.00 -19.84 -3.67
C ASN A 3 -8.11 -18.60 -4.59
N LYS A 4 -8.91 -18.71 -5.66
CA LYS A 4 -9.19 -17.59 -6.56
C LYS A 4 -9.95 -16.53 -5.76
N LYS A 5 -9.37 -15.33 -5.59
CA LYS A 5 -10.06 -14.20 -4.99
C LYS A 5 -11.36 -13.93 -5.74
N PRO A 6 -12.48 -13.67 -5.04
CA PRO A 6 -13.74 -13.35 -5.69
C PRO A 6 -13.60 -12.12 -6.60
N LYS A 7 -14.24 -12.21 -7.76
CA LYS A 7 -14.18 -11.27 -8.86
C LYS A 7 -14.85 -9.95 -8.43
N GLY A 8 -14.07 -9.02 -7.90
CA GLY A 8 -14.56 -7.75 -7.34
C GLY A 8 -13.65 -7.15 -6.28
N MET A 9 -12.89 -8.00 -5.57
CA MET A 9 -12.00 -7.55 -4.50
C MET A 9 -10.89 -6.63 -5.00
N LYS A 10 -10.93 -5.36 -4.58
CA LYS A 10 -9.83 -4.41 -4.80
C LYS A 10 -9.04 -4.26 -3.51
N THR A 11 -7.76 -4.58 -3.57
CA THR A 11 -6.83 -4.28 -2.47
C THR A 11 -6.29 -2.87 -2.63
N PHE A 12 -6.33 -2.10 -1.55
CA PHE A 12 -5.77 -0.77 -1.44
C PHE A 12 -4.71 -0.75 -0.34
N TYR A 13 -3.65 0.01 -0.57
CA TYR A 13 -2.51 0.17 0.30
C TYR A 13 -2.48 1.61 0.79
N LYS A 14 -2.69 1.82 2.09
CA LYS A 14 -2.64 3.13 2.73
C LYS A 14 -1.26 3.31 3.35
N ILE A 15 -0.55 4.34 2.92
CA ILE A 15 0.77 4.71 3.44
C ILE A 15 0.66 6.14 3.96
N SER A 16 1.11 6.38 5.19
CA SER A 16 1.12 7.69 5.82
C SER A 16 2.52 8.00 6.32
N ALA A 17 3.09 9.12 5.89
CA ALA A 17 4.36 9.65 6.40
C ALA A 17 4.27 11.19 6.49
N GLN A 18 5.16 11.82 7.22
CA GLN A 18 5.14 13.27 7.43
C GLN A 18 5.36 14.04 6.12
N GLU A 19 6.18 13.50 5.23
CA GLU A 19 6.70 14.17 4.02
C GLU A 19 5.71 14.12 2.85
N ILE A 20 4.89 13.07 2.78
CA ILE A 20 3.95 12.82 1.68
C ILE A 20 2.48 12.86 2.12
N GLY A 21 2.24 13.05 3.42
CA GLY A 21 0.92 12.89 4.01
C GLY A 21 0.40 11.46 3.92
N THR A 22 -0.91 11.30 3.72
CA THR A 22 -1.56 9.99 3.59
C THR A 22 -1.94 9.70 2.14
N VAL A 23 -1.40 8.62 1.60
CA VAL A 23 -1.61 8.20 0.21
C VAL A 23 -2.26 6.82 0.17
N VAL A 24 -3.29 6.66 -0.67
CA VAL A 24 -3.97 5.37 -0.90
C VAL A 24 -3.67 4.89 -2.31
N ILE A 25 -3.03 3.73 -2.43
CA ILE A 25 -2.52 3.19 -3.68
C ILE A 25 -3.24 1.87 -3.98
N ARG A 26 -3.75 1.70 -5.19
CA ARG A 26 -4.35 0.42 -5.63
C ARG A 26 -3.31 -0.59 -6.13
N LYS A 27 -2.24 -0.11 -6.78
CA LYS A 27 -1.21 -0.97 -7.38
C LYS A 27 -0.14 -1.36 -6.34
N ARG A 28 -0.04 -2.65 -6.03
CA ARG A 28 0.94 -3.22 -5.07
C ARG A 28 2.38 -2.81 -5.37
N LYS A 29 2.79 -2.83 -6.64
CA LYS A 29 4.16 -2.49 -7.05
C LYS A 29 4.52 -1.05 -6.70
N ILE A 30 3.59 -0.11 -6.89
CA ILE A 30 3.78 1.31 -6.54
C ILE A 30 3.86 1.46 -5.02
N ALA A 31 2.95 0.84 -4.26
CA ALA A 31 3.00 0.88 -2.81
C ALA A 31 4.30 0.29 -2.23
N LYS A 32 4.86 -0.75 -2.88
CA LYS A 32 6.16 -1.32 -2.49
C LYS A 32 7.31 -0.37 -2.80
N ALA A 33 7.31 0.25 -3.98
CA ALA A 33 8.32 1.24 -4.36
C ALA A 33 8.34 2.44 -3.41
N LEU A 34 7.15 2.97 -3.07
CA LEU A 34 7.03 4.10 -2.14
C LEU A 34 7.58 3.76 -0.75
N ARG A 35 7.21 2.60 -0.18
CA ARG A 35 7.76 2.15 1.11
C ARG A 35 9.26 1.95 1.09
N ARG A 36 9.81 1.46 -0.03
CA ARG A 36 11.25 1.29 -0.20
C ARG A 36 11.94 2.65 -0.20
N TRP A 37 11.43 3.60 -0.99
CA TRP A 37 11.96 4.96 -1.04
C TRP A 37 11.90 5.65 0.33
N LEU A 38 10.78 5.56 1.05
CA LEU A 38 10.67 6.09 2.42
C LEU A 38 11.74 5.51 3.35
N ARG A 39 11.95 4.19 3.30
CA ARG A 39 12.98 3.52 4.11
C ARG A 39 14.40 3.94 3.73
N GLU A 40 14.69 4.07 2.43
CA GLU A 40 16.03 4.47 1.94
C GLU A 40 16.39 5.91 2.32
N ASN A 41 15.38 6.78 2.49
CA ASN A 41 15.56 8.15 2.96
C ASN A 41 15.45 8.30 4.49
N GLY A 42 15.24 7.20 5.23
CA GLY A 42 15.12 7.23 6.69
C GLY A 42 13.81 7.82 7.21
N PHE A 43 12.78 7.95 6.36
CA PHE A 43 11.48 8.48 6.76
C PHE A 43 10.64 7.42 7.50
N GLU A 44 10.09 7.80 8.64
CA GLU A 44 9.12 6.98 9.35
C GLU A 44 7.78 6.97 8.62
N TYR A 45 7.16 5.80 8.49
CA TYR A 45 5.87 5.68 7.84
C TYR A 45 4.99 4.61 8.49
N ARG A 46 3.68 4.85 8.46
CA ARG A 46 2.65 3.86 8.78
C ARG A 46 2.14 3.21 7.51
N TYR A 47 2.01 1.89 7.52
CA TYR A 47 1.52 1.12 6.38
C TYR A 47 0.37 0.20 6.81
N ASN A 48 -0.75 0.32 6.12
CA ASN A 48 -1.90 -0.56 6.25
C ASN A 48 -2.43 -0.94 4.87
N TYR A 49 -3.16 -2.05 4.78
CA TYR A 49 -3.89 -2.40 3.57
C TYR A 49 -5.30 -2.84 3.91
N PHE A 50 -6.23 -2.57 3.00
CA PHE A 50 -7.61 -2.98 3.13
C PHE A 50 -8.11 -3.55 1.81
N VAL A 51 -9.11 -4.43 1.90
CA VAL A 51 -9.76 -5.04 0.75
C VAL A 51 -11.20 -4.55 0.74
N THR A 52 -11.61 -3.89 -0.33
CA THR A 52 -13.03 -3.60 -0.56
C THR A 52 -13.64 -4.67 -1.45
N TYR A 53 -14.89 -4.99 -1.16
CA TYR A 53 -15.75 -5.85 -1.97
C TYR A 53 -16.44 -5.02 -3.06
#